data_AF-A0AAV9L652-F1
#
_entry.id   AF-A0AAV9L652-F1
#
_cell.length_a   1.000
_cell.length_b   1.000
_cell.length_c   1.000
_cell.angle_alpha   90.00
_cell.angle_beta   90.00
_cell.angle_gamma   90.00
#
_symmetry.space_group_name_H-M   'P 1'
#
loop_
_entity.id
_entity.type
_entity.pdbx_description
1 polymer ?
#
loop_
_entity_poly.entity_id
_entity_poly.type
_entity_poly.pdbx_seq_one_letter_code
_entity_poly.pdbx_strand_id
1 'polypeptide(L)'
;MTSFRNFAGWEYKLFPSWKFHLDNNLIIDSDLYLLHHLQFEIFISFFEEHNLREKGPQNWQNVCYVPTKADALIVGFRRSLTKYGGAQVDWGIKFTGDLPPTPAREQLMDSCNKAYKSLNALEIILQIISVASIGIAVAAKESVMSIAARYSLVFLALLCFIASRWLSKFIYKSFHFHDYDHAFC
;
A
#
# COMPACT_ATOMS: atom_id res chain seq x y z
N MET A 1 27.95 -6.72 0.82
CA MET A 1 26.71 -7.52 0.87
C MET A 1 25.79 -7.04 -0.24
N THR A 2 25.78 -7.74 -1.37
CA THR A 2 25.03 -7.38 -2.59
C THR A 2 23.59 -7.85 -2.46
N SER A 3 22.71 -6.93 -2.05
CA SER A 3 21.26 -7.14 -1.92
C SER A 3 20.62 -7.47 -3.28
N PHE A 4 19.57 -8.29 -3.25
CA PHE A 4 18.78 -8.90 -4.34
C PHE A 4 18.38 -7.97 -5.52
N ARG A 5 19.34 -7.47 -6.30
CA ARG A 5 19.14 -6.54 -7.44
C ARG A 5 19.31 -7.22 -8.81
N ASN A 6 18.83 -8.45 -8.98
CA ASN A 6 19.09 -9.24 -10.20
C ASN A 6 17.86 -9.52 -11.08
N PHE A 7 16.64 -9.20 -10.64
CA PHE A 7 15.47 -9.19 -11.52
C PHE A 7 15.20 -7.75 -11.95
N ALA A 8 15.14 -7.50 -13.26
CA ALA A 8 14.73 -6.23 -13.87
C ALA A 8 15.60 -4.98 -13.58
N GLY A 9 16.93 -5.10 -13.53
CA GLY A 9 17.85 -3.95 -13.36
C GLY A 9 17.69 -2.81 -14.40
N TRP A 10 17.11 -3.11 -15.57
CA TRP A 10 16.81 -2.12 -16.60
C TRP A 10 15.58 -1.25 -16.27
N GLU A 11 14.59 -1.79 -15.56
CA GLU A 11 13.38 -1.05 -15.17
C GLU A 11 13.71 0.06 -14.18
N TYR A 12 14.64 -0.20 -13.25
CA TYR A 12 15.14 0.80 -12.30
C TYR A 12 15.93 1.95 -12.96
N LYS A 13 16.35 1.80 -14.22
CA LYS A 13 16.96 2.89 -15.00
C LYS A 13 15.94 3.70 -15.79
N LEU A 14 14.82 3.08 -16.19
CA LEU A 14 13.77 3.73 -16.99
C LEU A 14 12.71 4.40 -16.12
N PHE A 15 12.40 3.84 -14.96
CA PHE A 15 11.38 4.36 -14.08
C PHE A 15 11.99 4.99 -12.83
N PRO A 16 11.46 6.15 -12.40
CA PRO A 16 11.91 6.80 -11.17
C PRO A 16 11.53 5.97 -9.94
N SER A 17 12.36 6.02 -8.89
CA SER A 17 12.22 5.19 -7.69
C SER A 17 10.85 5.29 -7.02
N TRP A 18 10.20 6.45 -7.08
CA TRP A 18 8.86 6.65 -6.47
C TRP A 18 7.79 5.74 -7.07
N LYS A 19 7.93 5.31 -8.33
CA LYS A 19 6.99 4.37 -8.96
C LYS A 19 7.01 3.03 -8.24
N PHE A 20 8.21 2.50 -7.99
CA PHE A 20 8.37 1.23 -7.28
C PHE A 20 7.92 1.33 -5.82
N HIS A 21 8.02 2.50 -5.20
CA HIS A 21 7.46 2.73 -3.86
C HIS A 21 5.93 2.70 -3.86
N LEU A 22 5.27 3.27 -4.87
CA LEU A 22 3.81 3.17 -5.00
C LEU A 22 3.35 1.74 -5.27
N ASP A 23 4.04 1.01 -6.16
CA ASP A 23 3.68 -0.37 -6.51
C ASP A 23 3.84 -1.31 -5.30
N ASN A 24 4.94 -1.18 -4.56
CA ASN A 24 5.16 -1.99 -3.35
C ASN A 24 4.23 -1.58 -2.20
N ASN A 25 3.88 -0.30 -2.06
CA ASN A 25 2.94 0.15 -1.02
C ASN A 25 1.58 -0.53 -1.16
N LEU A 26 1.08 -0.76 -2.38
CA LEU A 26 -0.19 -1.45 -2.58
C LEU A 26 -0.20 -2.87 -2.00
N ILE A 27 0.92 -3.59 -2.12
CA ILE A 27 1.10 -4.95 -1.60
C ILE A 27 1.31 -4.90 -0.08
N ILE A 28 2.13 -3.97 0.40
CA ILE A 28 2.41 -3.83 1.82
C ILE A 28 1.15 -3.38 2.58
N ASP A 29 0.34 -2.48 2.02
CA ASP A 29 -0.91 -2.01 2.63
C ASP A 29 -1.97 -3.12 2.69
N SER A 30 -2.04 -4.00 1.68
CA SER A 30 -2.91 -5.19 1.73
C SER A 30 -2.46 -6.16 2.80
N ASP A 31 -1.14 -6.42 2.88
CA ASP A 31 -0.58 -7.34 3.85
C ASP A 31 -0.65 -6.77 5.27
N LEU A 32 -0.51 -5.45 5.46
CA LEU A 32 -0.61 -4.80 6.77
C LEU A 32 -2.03 -4.89 7.33
N TYR A 33 -3.06 -4.74 6.48
CA TYR A 33 -4.46 -4.95 6.90
C TYR A 33 -4.72 -6.41 7.26
N LEU A 34 -4.23 -7.34 6.43
CA LEU A 34 -4.28 -8.77 6.74
C LEU A 34 -3.53 -9.09 8.03
N LEU A 35 -2.35 -8.53 8.26
CA LEU A 35 -1.55 -8.69 9.48
C LEU A 35 -2.21 -8.05 10.69
N HIS A 36 -2.97 -6.98 10.53
CA HIS A 36 -3.72 -6.35 11.62
C HIS A 36 -4.99 -7.15 11.97
N HIS A 37 -5.68 -7.70 10.98
CA HIS A 37 -6.79 -8.64 11.21
C HIS A 37 -6.26 -9.96 11.78
N LEU A 38 -5.18 -10.48 11.20
CA LEU A 38 -4.39 -11.56 11.77
C LEU A 38 -3.77 -11.16 13.09
N GLN A 39 -3.64 -9.89 13.49
CA GLN A 39 -3.10 -9.55 14.80
C GLN A 39 -4.01 -10.15 15.87
N PHE A 40 -5.31 -10.28 15.59
CA PHE A 40 -6.26 -10.99 16.44
C PHE A 40 -6.03 -12.51 16.42
N GLU A 41 -5.85 -13.12 15.25
CA GLU A 41 -5.57 -14.57 15.11
C GLU A 41 -4.18 -14.98 15.60
N ILE A 42 -3.18 -14.15 15.37
CA ILE A 42 -1.82 -14.20 15.90
C ILE A 42 -1.88 -13.96 17.40
N PHE A 43 -2.75 -13.09 17.91
CA PHE A 43 -2.98 -12.93 19.35
C PHE A 43 -3.60 -14.18 19.98
N ILE A 44 -4.58 -14.82 19.32
CA ILE A 44 -5.11 -16.12 19.74
C ILE A 44 -4.01 -17.19 19.68
N SER A 45 -3.27 -17.26 18.58
CA SER A 45 -2.14 -18.19 18.39
C SER A 45 -1.01 -17.93 19.40
N PHE A 46 -0.77 -16.68 19.75
CA PHE A 46 0.23 -16.24 20.73
C PHE A 46 -0.19 -16.65 22.14
N PHE A 47 -1.46 -16.46 22.49
CA PHE A 47 -2.02 -16.90 23.76
C PHE A 47 -1.94 -18.43 23.90
N GLU A 48 -2.25 -19.16 22.83
CA GLU A 48 -2.06 -20.61 22.76
C GLU A 48 -0.57 -20.99 22.87
N GLU A 49 0.34 -20.37 22.11
CA GLU A 49 1.78 -20.68 22.17
C GLU A 49 2.38 -20.39 23.55
N HIS A 50 1.95 -19.34 24.24
CA HIS A 50 2.38 -19.04 25.61
C HIS A 50 1.89 -20.13 26.58
N ASN A 51 0.64 -20.55 26.49
CA ASN A 51 0.10 -21.67 27.28
C ASN A 51 0.77 -23.02 26.93
N LEU A 52 1.24 -23.20 25.69
CA LEU A 52 1.96 -24.39 25.26
C LEU A 52 3.41 -24.43 25.76
N ARG A 53 4.04 -23.26 25.95
CA ARG A 53 5.37 -23.17 26.58
C ARG A 53 5.37 -23.70 28.01
N GLU A 54 4.30 -23.48 28.77
CA GLU A 54 4.15 -24.11 30.10
C GLU A 54 4.16 -25.64 30.03
N LYS A 55 3.79 -26.20 28.87
CA LYS A 55 3.77 -27.65 28.60
C LYS A 55 5.05 -28.17 27.91
N GLY A 56 5.96 -27.29 27.47
CA GLY A 56 7.27 -27.63 26.89
C GLY A 56 7.47 -27.24 25.40
N PRO A 57 8.73 -27.08 24.94
CA PRO A 57 9.10 -26.40 23.69
C PRO A 57 8.74 -27.13 22.37
N GLN A 58 8.25 -28.38 22.42
CA GLN A 58 7.97 -29.19 21.22
C GLN A 58 6.48 -29.46 20.96
N ASN A 59 5.55 -28.93 21.77
CA ASN A 59 4.13 -29.29 21.69
C ASN A 59 3.31 -28.55 20.63
N TRP A 60 3.88 -27.57 19.92
CA TRP A 60 3.13 -26.75 18.97
C TRP A 60 2.58 -27.54 17.77
N GLN A 61 3.26 -28.59 17.34
CA GLN A 61 2.83 -29.48 16.23
C GLN A 61 1.55 -30.25 16.57
N ASN A 62 1.27 -30.45 17.87
CA ASN A 62 0.08 -31.13 18.34
C ASN A 62 -1.13 -30.20 18.46
N VAL A 63 -0.93 -28.88 18.29
CA VAL A 63 -1.98 -27.86 18.46
C VAL A 63 -2.26 -27.12 17.16
N CYS A 64 -1.24 -26.81 16.37
CA CYS A 64 -1.42 -26.24 15.04
C CYS A 64 -1.46 -27.36 14.00
N TYR A 65 -2.66 -27.70 13.55
CA TYR A 65 -2.86 -28.62 12.43
C TYR A 65 -2.41 -27.94 11.12
N VAL A 66 -1.29 -28.39 10.55
CA VAL A 66 -0.79 -27.97 9.23
C VAL A 66 -0.96 -29.13 8.25
N PRO A 67 -2.12 -29.22 7.56
CA PRO A 67 -2.49 -30.41 6.81
C PRO A 67 -1.70 -30.61 5.52
N THR A 68 -1.09 -29.55 4.96
CA THR A 68 -0.66 -29.59 3.57
C THR A 68 0.86 -29.72 3.43
N LYS A 69 1.30 -30.36 2.33
CA LYS A 69 2.72 -30.42 1.97
C LYS A 69 3.30 -29.02 1.68
N ALA A 70 2.47 -28.03 1.33
CA ALA A 70 2.88 -26.65 1.12
C ALA A 70 3.37 -25.99 2.43
N ASP A 71 2.86 -26.44 3.58
CA ASP A 71 3.22 -25.93 4.89
C ASP A 71 4.59 -26.43 5.39
N ALA A 72 5.23 -27.36 4.67
CA ALA A 72 6.55 -27.90 5.03
C ALA A 72 7.62 -26.80 5.13
N LEU A 73 7.50 -25.74 4.33
CA LEU A 73 8.39 -24.57 4.40
C LEU A 73 8.17 -23.76 5.68
N ILE A 74 6.92 -23.62 6.13
CA ILE A 74 6.57 -22.93 7.39
C ILE A 74 7.15 -23.72 8.58
N VAL A 75 7.02 -25.05 8.57
CA VAL A 75 7.62 -25.93 9.58
C VAL A 75 9.14 -25.82 9.59
N GLY A 76 9.78 -25.81 8.41
CA GLY A 76 11.23 -25.63 8.26
C GLY A 76 11.71 -24.27 8.77
N PHE A 77 10.98 -23.20 8.45
CA PHE A 77 11.26 -21.84 8.90
C PHE A 77 11.17 -21.73 10.43
N ARG A 78 10.10 -22.24 11.04
CA ARG A 78 9.95 -22.28 12.51
C ARG A 78 11.07 -23.08 13.18
N ARG A 79 11.45 -24.25 12.64
CA ARG A 79 12.61 -25.03 13.14
C ARG A 79 13.91 -24.26 13.04
N SER A 80 14.13 -23.52 11.95
CA SER A 80 15.28 -22.64 11.77
C SER A 80 15.32 -21.54 12.84
N LEU A 81 14.19 -20.85 13.07
CA LEU A 81 14.06 -19.86 14.13
C LEU A 81 14.31 -20.44 15.52
N THR A 82 13.79 -21.63 15.84
CA THR A 82 14.08 -22.29 17.12
C THR A 82 15.56 -22.62 17.26
N LYS A 83 16.17 -23.16 16.20
CA LYS A 83 17.57 -23.61 16.20
C LYS A 83 18.56 -22.43 16.32
N TYR A 84 18.32 -21.35 15.58
CA TYR A 84 19.27 -20.23 15.48
C TYR A 84 18.89 -19.03 16.34
N GLY A 85 17.60 -18.85 16.67
CA GLY A 85 17.09 -17.80 17.55
C GLY A 85 17.01 -18.22 19.03
N GLY A 86 17.66 -19.32 19.41
CA GLY A 86 17.76 -19.77 20.81
C GLY A 86 16.45 -20.25 21.43
N ALA A 87 15.42 -20.52 20.63
CA ALA A 87 14.05 -20.82 21.06
C ALA A 87 13.42 -19.78 22.01
N GLN A 88 14.09 -18.65 22.24
CA GLN A 88 13.71 -17.57 23.14
C GLN A 88 13.58 -16.31 22.32
N VAL A 89 12.37 -16.09 21.79
CA VAL A 89 12.00 -14.74 21.38
C VAL A 89 11.70 -14.00 22.68
N ASP A 90 12.56 -13.03 23.02
CA ASP A 90 12.27 -12.08 24.09
C ASP A 90 11.17 -11.15 23.56
N TRP A 91 9.92 -11.54 23.84
CA TRP A 91 8.75 -10.84 23.34
C TRP A 91 8.60 -9.44 23.91
N GLY A 92 9.39 -9.08 24.93
CA GLY A 92 9.36 -7.79 25.60
C GLY A 92 8.02 -7.55 26.28
N ILE A 93 8.06 -7.32 27.60
CA ILE A 93 6.91 -6.95 28.45
C ILE A 93 6.05 -8.16 28.90
N LYS A 94 5.65 -8.14 30.17
CA LYS A 94 4.64 -9.06 30.73
C LYS A 94 3.31 -8.81 30.00
N PHE A 95 2.88 -9.79 29.23
CA PHE A 95 1.64 -9.77 28.46
C PHE A 95 0.42 -9.72 29.40
N THR A 96 -0.44 -8.72 29.25
CA THR A 96 -1.63 -8.50 30.09
C THR A 96 -2.91 -9.10 29.53
N GLY A 97 -2.87 -9.75 28.36
CA GLY A 97 -4.04 -10.41 27.75
C GLY A 97 -4.98 -9.47 27.00
N ASP A 98 -4.71 -8.17 26.97
CA ASP A 98 -5.51 -7.19 26.25
C ASP A 98 -4.76 -6.69 25.01
N LEU A 99 -5.41 -6.78 23.84
CA LEU A 99 -4.93 -6.13 22.63
C LEU A 99 -5.01 -4.61 22.80
N PRO A 100 -3.98 -3.85 22.39
CA PRO A 100 -4.15 -2.42 22.21
C PRO A 100 -5.28 -2.18 21.21
N PRO A 101 -6.11 -1.14 21.40
CA PRO A 101 -7.22 -0.85 20.51
C PRO A 101 -6.68 -0.68 19.09
N THR A 102 -7.35 -1.32 18.12
CA THR A 102 -7.04 -1.18 16.71
C THR A 102 -7.08 0.31 16.35
N PRO A 103 -5.95 0.93 15.97
CA PRO A 103 -5.97 2.32 15.56
C PRO A 103 -6.85 2.47 14.32
N ALA A 104 -7.42 3.66 14.14
CA ALA A 104 -8.24 3.92 12.96
C ALA A 104 -7.38 3.68 11.70
N ARG A 105 -7.99 3.09 10.67
CA ARG A 105 -7.30 2.71 9.42
C ARG A 105 -6.53 3.89 8.79
N GLU A 106 -7.04 5.11 8.93
CA GLU A 106 -6.37 6.32 8.45
C GLU A 106 -5.05 6.60 9.19
N GLN A 107 -4.93 6.20 10.46
CA GLN A 107 -3.71 6.37 11.26
C GLN A 107 -2.63 5.35 10.89
N LEU A 108 -3.01 4.16 10.44
CA LEU A 108 -2.08 3.15 9.89
C LEU A 108 -1.53 3.56 8.51
N MET A 109 -2.32 4.30 7.73
CA MET A 109 -2.00 4.68 6.34
C MET A 109 -1.50 6.13 6.17
N ASP A 110 -1.18 6.82 7.27
CA ASP A 110 -0.92 8.27 7.28
C ASP A 110 0.35 8.68 6.50
N SER A 111 1.22 7.73 6.18
CA SER A 111 2.47 7.94 5.41
C SER A 111 2.21 8.45 3.97
N CYS A 112 1.04 8.16 3.39
CA CYS A 112 0.70 8.54 2.01
C CYS A 112 -0.29 9.71 1.91
N ASN A 113 -0.84 10.16 3.05
CA ASN A 113 -1.91 11.16 3.12
C ASN A 113 -1.51 12.53 2.51
N LYS A 114 -0.24 12.93 2.69
CA LYS A 114 0.29 14.18 2.11
C LYS A 114 0.37 14.11 0.59
N ALA A 115 0.84 13.00 0.04
CA ALA A 115 0.91 12.79 -1.40
C ALA A 115 -0.48 12.75 -2.03
N TYR A 116 -1.41 12.02 -1.40
CA TYR A 116 -2.82 11.98 -1.80
C TYR A 116 -3.44 13.39 -1.87
N LYS A 117 -3.30 14.19 -0.80
CA LYS A 117 -3.80 15.58 -0.76
C LYS A 117 -3.17 16.44 -1.86
N SER A 118 -1.86 16.31 -2.10
CA SER A 118 -1.18 17.09 -3.15
C SER A 118 -1.65 16.72 -4.57
N LEU A 119 -1.88 15.43 -4.84
CA LEU A 119 -2.35 14.98 -6.15
C LEU A 119 -3.81 15.37 -6.38
N ASN A 120 -4.65 15.29 -5.34
CA ASN A 120 -6.03 15.77 -5.41
C ASN A 120 -6.10 17.30 -5.64
N ALA A 121 -5.23 18.07 -4.98
CA ALA A 121 -5.12 19.51 -5.23
C ALA A 121 -4.68 19.80 -6.68
N LEU A 122 -3.73 19.03 -7.21
CA LEU A 122 -3.30 19.14 -8.60
C LEU A 122 -4.43 18.82 -9.59
N GLU A 123 -5.24 17.79 -9.32
CA GLU A 123 -6.43 17.47 -10.12
C GLU A 123 -7.39 18.66 -10.22
N ILE A 124 -7.71 19.27 -9.07
CA ILE A 124 -8.60 20.43 -9.00
C ILE A 124 -8.01 21.62 -9.76
N ILE A 125 -6.71 21.91 -9.58
CA ILE A 125 -6.02 23.00 -10.27
C ILE A 125 -6.08 22.81 -11.80
N LEU A 126 -5.85 21.60 -12.30
CA LEU A 126 -5.94 21.29 -13.74
C LEU A 126 -7.35 21.53 -14.29
N GLN A 127 -8.39 21.17 -13.53
CA GLN A 127 -9.78 21.46 -13.92
C GLN A 127 -10.08 22.96 -13.96
N ILE A 128 -9.60 23.72 -12.96
CA ILE A 128 -9.76 25.19 -12.94
C ILE A 128 -9.06 25.82 -14.14
N ILE A 129 -7.83 25.42 -14.45
CA ILE A 129 -7.08 25.92 -15.63
C ILE A 129 -7.84 25.60 -16.91
N SER A 130 -8.40 24.40 -17.04
CA SER A 130 -9.21 24.01 -18.20
C SER A 130 -10.42 24.92 -18.38
N VAL A 131 -11.23 25.10 -17.34
CA VAL A 131 -12.46 25.91 -17.40
C VAL A 131 -12.13 27.39 -17.66
N ALA A 132 -11.12 27.92 -16.96
CA ALA A 132 -10.67 29.30 -17.15
C ALA A 132 -10.17 29.54 -18.58
N SER A 133 -9.41 28.61 -19.14
CA SER A 133 -8.88 28.72 -20.51
C SER A 133 -9.99 28.75 -21.56
N ILE A 134 -11.03 27.92 -21.41
CA ILE A 134 -12.22 27.96 -22.29
C ILE A 134 -12.97 29.28 -22.13
N GLY A 135 -13.16 29.75 -20.89
CA GLY A 135 -13.82 31.02 -20.61
C GLY A 135 -13.10 32.20 -21.27
N ILE A 136 -11.77 32.25 -21.18
CA ILE A 136 -10.94 33.28 -21.83
C ILE A 136 -11.05 33.17 -23.35
N ALA A 137 -10.95 31.97 -23.91
CA ALA A 137 -11.01 31.74 -25.35
C ALA A 137 -12.33 32.24 -25.96
N VAL A 138 -13.45 32.09 -25.24
CA VAL A 138 -14.79 32.53 -25.66
C VAL A 138 -15.01 34.02 -25.40
N ALA A 139 -14.57 34.55 -24.26
CA ALA A 139 -14.88 35.92 -23.86
C ALA A 139 -14.01 36.98 -24.55
N ALA A 140 -12.77 36.66 -24.94
CA ALA A 140 -11.89 37.68 -25.50
C ALA A 140 -12.24 37.99 -26.97
N LYS A 141 -12.27 39.29 -27.27
CA LYS A 141 -12.55 39.82 -28.62
C LYS A 141 -11.38 39.56 -29.56
N GLU A 142 -11.66 39.53 -30.86
CA GLU A 142 -10.64 39.32 -31.91
C GLU A 142 -9.56 40.41 -31.92
N SER A 143 -9.88 41.62 -31.46
CA SER A 143 -8.91 42.71 -31.31
C SER A 143 -7.89 42.50 -30.19
N VAL A 144 -8.17 41.59 -29.24
CA VAL A 144 -7.33 41.32 -28.06
C VAL A 144 -6.57 40.01 -28.20
N MET A 145 -7.13 39.03 -28.91
CA MET A 145 -6.56 37.69 -29.04
C MET A 145 -6.53 37.22 -30.49
N SER A 146 -5.35 36.79 -30.95
CA SER A 146 -5.21 36.19 -32.27
C SER A 146 -5.91 34.83 -32.33
N ILE A 147 -6.34 34.44 -33.53
CA ILE A 147 -6.97 33.13 -33.79
C ILE A 147 -6.04 31.98 -33.36
N ALA A 148 -4.73 32.09 -33.63
CA ALA A 148 -3.74 31.10 -33.21
C ALA A 148 -3.67 30.97 -31.68
N ALA A 149 -3.66 32.09 -30.94
CA ALA A 149 -3.64 32.07 -29.49
C ALA A 149 -4.93 31.46 -28.91
N ARG A 150 -6.09 31.73 -29.55
CA ARG A 150 -7.38 31.14 -29.15
C ARG A 150 -7.38 29.62 -29.32
N TYR A 151 -6.86 29.10 -30.44
CA TYR A 151 -6.72 27.66 -30.64
C TYR A 151 -5.74 27.01 -29.65
N SER A 152 -4.61 27.66 -29.36
CA SER A 152 -3.66 27.18 -28.35
C SER A 152 -4.28 27.09 -26.95
N LEU A 153 -5.10 28.08 -26.57
CA LEU A 153 -5.84 28.06 -25.30
C LEU A 153 -6.85 26.92 -25.22
N VAL A 154 -7.60 26.69 -26.30
CA VAL A 154 -8.55 25.56 -26.36
C VAL A 154 -7.82 24.22 -26.29
N PHE A 155 -6.68 24.09 -26.97
CA PHE A 155 -5.85 22.89 -26.91
C PHE A 155 -5.28 22.66 -25.51
N LEU A 156 -4.76 23.70 -24.86
CA LEU A 156 -4.30 23.64 -23.47
C LEU A 156 -5.42 23.21 -22.53
N ALA A 157 -6.62 23.75 -22.70
CA ALA A 157 -7.78 23.36 -21.89
C ALA A 157 -8.08 21.87 -22.03
N LEU A 158 -8.10 21.36 -23.27
CA LEU A 158 -8.35 19.95 -23.54
C LEU A 158 -7.28 19.06 -22.89
N LEU A 159 -6.00 19.43 -23.00
CA LEU A 159 -4.91 18.70 -22.35
C LEU A 159 -5.04 18.69 -20.82
N CYS A 160 -5.33 19.83 -20.20
CA CYS A 160 -5.53 19.92 -18.75
C CYS A 160 -6.72 19.07 -18.29
N PHE A 161 -7.81 19.03 -19.07
CA PHE A 161 -8.96 18.18 -18.76
C PHE A 161 -8.63 16.69 -18.89
N ILE A 162 -7.96 16.28 -19.97
CA ILE A 162 -7.53 14.88 -20.14
C ILE A 162 -6.58 14.47 -19.02
N ALA A 163 -5.60 15.32 -18.69
CA ALA A 163 -4.66 15.10 -17.61
C ALA A 163 -5.35 14.97 -16.25
N SER A 164 -6.35 15.80 -15.95
CA SER A 164 -7.10 15.68 -14.68
C SER A 164 -7.89 14.38 -14.60
N ARG A 165 -8.54 13.94 -15.69
CA ARG A 165 -9.26 12.66 -15.72
C ARG A 165 -8.32 11.45 -15.60
N TRP A 166 -7.16 11.52 -16.22
CA TRP A 166 -6.14 10.50 -16.08
C TRP A 166 -5.60 10.46 -14.65
N LEU A 167 -5.29 11.62 -14.08
CA LEU A 167 -4.80 11.76 -12.70
C LEU A 167 -5.83 11.25 -11.69
N SER A 168 -7.12 11.53 -11.87
CA SER A 168 -8.22 11.03 -11.04
C SER A 168 -8.25 9.49 -11.03
N LYS A 169 -8.15 8.85 -12.20
CA LYS A 169 -8.07 7.39 -12.31
C LYS A 169 -6.80 6.83 -11.65
N PHE A 170 -5.68 7.53 -11.79
CA PHE A 170 -4.43 7.17 -11.14
C PHE A 170 -4.53 7.24 -9.62
N ILE A 171 -5.07 8.34 -9.07
CA ILE A 171 -5.31 8.52 -7.64
C ILE A 171 -6.23 7.42 -7.10
N TYR A 172 -7.32 7.13 -7.80
CA TYR A 172 -8.24 6.06 -7.40
C TYR A 172 -7.52 4.72 -7.34
N LYS A 173 -6.78 4.33 -8.39
CA LYS A 173 -6.09 3.03 -8.42
C LYS A 173 -4.93 2.93 -7.41
N SER A 174 -4.24 4.02 -7.13
CA SER A 174 -3.04 4.01 -6.29
C SER A 174 -3.31 4.23 -4.81
N PHE A 175 -4.42 4.90 -4.45
CA PHE A 175 -4.70 5.29 -3.07
C PHE A 175 -6.03 4.78 -2.54
N HIS A 176 -6.97 4.36 -3.39
CA HIS A 176 -8.13 3.61 -2.90
C HIS A 176 -7.78 2.15 -2.79
N PHE A 177 -8.15 1.57 -1.66
CA PHE A 177 -7.95 0.17 -1.39
C PHE A 177 -8.76 -0.67 -2.38
N HIS A 178 -8.09 -1.64 -3.01
CA HIS A 178 -8.75 -2.72 -3.72
C HIS A 178 -8.93 -3.85 -2.71
N ASP A 179 -10.18 -4.20 -2.38
CA ASP A 179 -10.45 -5.46 -1.68
C ASP A 179 -10.02 -6.59 -2.60
N TYR A 180 -8.87 -7.17 -2.32
CA TYR A 180 -8.40 -8.36 -3.01
C TYR A 180 -9.19 -9.55 -2.48
N ASP A 181 -10.17 -9.98 -3.27
CA ASP A 181 -11.03 -11.13 -3.02
C ASP A 181 -10.26 -12.47 -3.21
N HIS A 182 -9.04 -12.55 -2.69
CA HIS A 182 -8.21 -13.76 -2.74
C HIS A 182 -8.50 -14.73 -1.58
N ALA A 183 -9.44 -14.39 -0.69
CA ALA A 183 -9.80 -15.20 0.47
C ALA A 183 -10.90 -16.25 0.20
N PHE A 184 -11.47 -16.29 -1.02
CA PHE A 184 -12.45 -17.31 -1.42
C PHE A 184 -11.88 -18.24 -2.51
N CYS A 185 -11.04 -19.18 -2.09
CA CYS A 185 -10.70 -20.39 -2.84
C CYS A 185 -10.63 -21.58 -1.88
#